data_AF-A0A3B8QU41-F1
#
_entry.id   AF-A0A3B8QU41-F1
#
_cell.length_a   1.000
_cell.length_b   1.000
_cell.length_c   1.000
_cell.angle_alpha   90.00
_cell.angle_beta   90.00
_cell.angle_gamma   90.00
#
_symmetry.space_group_name_H-M   'P 1'
#
loop_
_entity.id
_entity.type
_entity.pdbx_description
1 polymer ?
#
loop_
_entity_poly.entity_id
_entity_poly.type
_entity_poly.pdbx_seq_one_letter_code
_entity_poly.pdbx_strand_id
1 'polypeptide(L)' 'MHRHVLHMDLDSFFVSVERLYDSRLQGRPILIGGTSDRGVVASCSYEARQYGIHSA' A
#
# COMPACT_ATOMS: atom_id res chain seq x y z
N MET A 1 -16.84 24.44 25.06
CA MET A 1 -16.35 24.41 23.66
C MET A 1 -16.01 22.97 23.33
N HIS A 2 -16.63 22.37 22.32
CA HIS A 2 -16.35 20.99 21.92
C HIS A 2 -15.25 20.98 20.84
N ARG A 3 -14.21 20.15 21.03
CA ARG A 3 -13.10 20.01 20.08
C ARG A 3 -13.29 18.69 19.33
N HIS A 4 -13.34 18.75 18.01
CA HIS A 4 -13.37 17.57 17.15
C HIS A 4 -11.97 17.34 16.57
N VAL A 5 -11.52 16.09 16.56
CA VAL A 5 -10.26 15.66 15.96
C VAL A 5 -10.58 14.59 14.92
N LEU A 6 -10.15 14.82 13.68
CA LEU A 6 -10.31 13.89 12.57
C LEU A 6 -8.93 13.33 12.20
N HIS A 7 -8.83 12.00 12.15
CA HIS A 7 -7.68 11.29 11.61
C HIS A 7 -8.06 10.72 10.25
N MET A 8 -7.25 10.99 9.24
CA MET A 8 -7.36 10.42 7.91
C MET A 8 -6.03 9.77 7.55
N ASP A 9 -6.10 8.53 7.07
CA ASP A 9 -4.96 7.76 6.55
C ASP A 9 -5.33 7.23 5.16
N LEU A 10 -4.33 7.05 4.29
CA LEU A 10 -4.54 6.64 2.91
C LEU A 10 -4.32 5.13 2.74
N ASP A 11 -5.35 4.44 2.29
CA ASP A 11 -5.31 3.00 2.06
C ASP A 11 -4.23 2.61 1.05
N SER A 12 -3.27 1.80 1.51
CA SER A 12 -2.16 1.27 0.69
C SER A 12 -1.49 2.34 -0.18
N PHE A 13 -1.16 3.49 0.43
CA PHE A 13 -0.80 4.73 -0.26
C PHE A 13 0.05 4.57 -1.53
N PHE A 14 1.22 3.94 -1.45
CA PHE A 14 2.10 3.79 -2.62
C PHE A 14 1.49 2.89 -3.71
N VAL A 15 0.77 1.83 -3.34
CA VAL A 15 0.08 0.98 -4.32
C VAL A 15 -1.02 1.77 -5.02
N SER A 16 -1.76 2.59 -4.27
CA SER A 16 -2.80 3.46 -4.82
C SER A 16 -2.21 4.50 -5.80
N VAL A 17 -1.01 5.01 -5.53
CA VAL A 17 -0.29 5.90 -6.44
C VAL A 17 0.14 5.16 -7.72
N GLU A 18 0.78 4.00 -7.61
CA GLU A 18 1.19 3.22 -8.79
C GLU A 18 -0.02 2.80 -9.66
N ARG A 19 -1.15 2.47 -9.03
CA ARG A 19 -2.41 2.17 -9.72
C ARG A 19 -3.04 3.36 -10.44
N LEU A 20 -2.77 4.58 -9.98
CA LEU A 20 -3.16 5.80 -10.68
C LEU A 20 -2.30 6.00 -11.93
N TYR A 21 -1.01 5.66 -11.87
CA TYR A 21 -0.09 5.75 -13.00
C TYR A 21 -0.27 4.63 -14.02
N ASP A 22 -0.56 3.41 -13.58
CA ASP A 22 -0.76 2.24 -14.44
C ASP A 22 -2.02 1.46 -14.06
N SER A 23 -3.07 1.63 -14.87
CA SER A 23 -4.36 0.98 -14.64
C SER A 23 -4.31 -0.55 -14.77
N ARG A 24 -3.26 -1.13 -15.37
CA ARG A 24 -3.08 -2.59 -15.45
C ARG A 24 -2.75 -3.22 -14.09
N LEU A 25 -2.40 -2.39 -13.10
CA LEU A 25 -2.12 -2.80 -11.73
C LEU A 25 -3.41 -2.96 -10.89
N GLN A 26 -4.57 -2.59 -11.42
CA GLN A 26 -5.85 -2.76 -10.73
C GLN A 26 -6.19 -4.24 -10.54
N GLY A 27 -6.62 -4.61 -9.33
CA GLY A 27 -7.00 -5.99 -8.99
C GLY A 27 -5.82 -6.98 -8.93
N ARG A 28 -4.57 -6.51 -9.05
CA ARG A 28 -3.38 -7.37 -9.03
C ARG A 28 -2.70 -7.35 -7.66
N PRO A 29 -2.12 -8.48 -7.21
CA PRO A 29 -1.25 -8.51 -6.04
C PRO A 29 0.03 -7.72 -6.34
N ILE A 30 0.27 -6.67 -5.56
CA ILE A 30 1.38 -5.73 -5.76
C ILE A 30 2.14 -5.56 -4.45
N LEU A 31 3.47 -5.51 -4.57
CA LEU A 31 4.41 -5.15 -3.51
C LEU A 31 5.24 -3.96 -3.98
N ILE A 32 5.39 -2.97 -3.12
CA ILE A 32 6.30 -1.84 -3.30
C ILE A 32 7.30 -1.88 -2.15
N GLY A 33 8.58 -1.80 -2.46
CA GLY A 33 9.64 -1.94 -1.48
C GLY A 33 11.02 -1.67 -2.05
N GLY A 34 12.05 -1.79 -1.21
CA GLY A 34 13.44 -1.61 -1.61
C GLY A 34 13.95 -2.77 -2.48
N THR A 35 14.89 -2.48 -3.39
CA THR A 35 15.50 -3.45 -4.32
C THR A 35 16.80 -4.07 -3.81
N SER A 36 17.22 -3.76 -2.59
CA SER A 36 18.44 -4.32 -1.99
C SER A 36 18.19 -5.72 -1.41
N ASP A 37 19.27 -6.46 -1.13
CA ASP A 37 19.21 -7.79 -0.52
C ASP A 37 18.52 -7.82 0.86
N ARG A 38 18.37 -6.65 1.50
CA ARG A 38 17.66 -6.47 2.78
C ARG A 38 16.44 -5.56 2.65
N GLY A 39 15.93 -5.40 1.43
CA GLY A 39 14.73 -4.62 1.16
C GLY A 39 13.51 -5.20 1.87
N VAL A 40 12.66 -4.32 2.37
CA VAL A 40 11.37 -4.68 2.98
C VAL A 40 10.21 -4.14 2.15
N VAL A 41 9.03 -4.70 2.34
CA VAL A 41 7.79 -4.24 1.71
C VAL A 41 7.35 -2.95 2.39
N ALA A 42 7.44 -1.81 1.68
CA ALA A 42 6.98 -0.51 2.15
C ALA A 42 5.45 -0.36 2.01
N SER A 43 4.85 -0.99 1.00
CA SER A 43 3.40 -1.04 0.82
C SER A 43 2.98 -2.29 0.06
N CYS A 44 1.80 -2.83 0.35
CA CYS A 44 1.24 -3.98 -0.35
C CYS A 44 -0.24 -3.79 -0.64
N SER A 45 -0.71 -4.37 -1.74
CA SER A 45 -2.12 -4.34 -2.12
C SER A 45 -2.96 -5.28 -1.25
N TYR A 46 -4.27 -5.07 -1.18
CA TYR A 46 -5.17 -5.97 -0.47
C TYR A 46 -5.14 -7.40 -1.03
N GLU A 47 -4.97 -7.55 -2.34
CA GLU A 47 -4.82 -8.85 -3.01
C GLU A 47 -3.52 -9.54 -2.57
N ALA A 48 -2.43 -8.80 -2.34
CA ALA A 48 -1.20 -9.36 -1.81
C ALA A 48 -1.35 -9.86 -0.36
N ARG A 49 -2.19 -9.21 0.46
CA ARG A 49 -2.47 -9.63 1.84
C ARG A 49 -3.12 -11.00 1.93
N GLN A 50 -3.83 -11.45 0.89
CA GLN A 50 -4.41 -12.80 0.84
C GLN A 50 -3.34 -13.91 0.84
N TYR A 51 -2.10 -13.57 0.48
CA TYR A 51 -0.94 -14.47 0.51
C TYR A 51 -0.14 -14.36 1.81
N GLY A 52 -0.67 -13.67 2.84
CA GLY A 52 0.03 -13.45 4.11
C GLY A 52 1.13 -12.40 4.07
N ILE A 53 1.17 -11.58 3.01
CA ILE A 53 2.17 -10.52 2.86
C ILE A 53 1.66 -9.24 3.52
N HIS A 54 2.53 -8.61 4.31
CA HIS A 54 2.25 -7.36 4.99
C HIS A 54 3.37 -6.36 4.74
N SER A 55 3.03 -5.07 4.71
CA SER A 55 4.04 -4.01 4.79
C SER A 55 4.75 -4.09 6.15
N ALA A 56 6.05 -3.81 6.14
CA ALA A 56 6.88 -3.73 7.34
C ALA A 56 6.47 -2.56 8.25
#